data_AF-A0A957IAL7-F1
#
_entry.id   AF-A0A957IAL7-F1
#
_cell.length_a   1.000
_cell.length_b   1.000
_cell.length_c   1.000
_cell.angle_alpha   90.00
_cell.angle_beta   90.00
_cell.angle_gamma   90.00
#
_symmetry.space_group_name_H-M   'P 1'
#
loop_
_entity.id
_entity.type
_entity.pdbx_description
1 polymer ?
#
loop_
_entity_poly.entity_id
_entity_poly.type
_entity_poly.pdbx_seq_one_letter_code
_entity_poly.pdbx_strand_id
1 'polypeptide(L)' 'MMLLVGDIHGCYEEFQALLDKAGLGDHDPIIALGDIVDRGPASPQVMTFFQQHPQAQSLMGNHER' A
#
# COMPACT_ATOMS: atom_id res chain seq x y z
N MET A 1 6.25 -11.07 10.47
CA MET A 1 5.13 -11.51 9.59
C MET A 1 5.28 -10.78 8.25
N MET A 2 4.61 -11.22 7.18
CA MET A 2 4.60 -10.51 5.90
C MET A 2 3.15 -10.34 5.44
N LEU A 3 2.80 -9.15 4.95
CA LEU A 3 1.48 -8.87 4.39
C LEU A 3 1.58 -8.68 2.87
N LEU A 4 0.76 -9.44 2.14
CA LEU A 4 0.52 -9.23 0.72
C LEU A 4 -0.81 -8.50 0.55
N VAL A 5 -0.81 -7.39 -0.17
CA VAL A 5 -1.98 -6.52 -0.37
C VAL A 5 -2.30 -6.46 -1.87
N GLY A 6 -3.57 -6.65 -2.22
CA GLY A 6 -4.05 -6.43 -3.58
C GLY A 6 -4.20 -4.95 -3.91
N ASP A 7 -5.14 -4.64 -4.79
CA ASP A 7 -5.40 -3.29 -5.28
C ASP A 7 -5.72 -2.32 -4.12
N ILE A 8 -4.99 -1.19 -4.08
CA ILE A 8 -5.22 -0.14 -3.08
C ILE A 8 -5.96 1.03 -3.71
N HIS A 9 -5.68 1.36 -4.98
CA HIS A 9 -6.36 2.39 -5.75
C HIS A 9 -6.54 3.71 -5.00
N GLY A 10 -5.49 4.22 -4.35
CA GLY A 10 -5.58 5.49 -3.61
C GLY A 10 -6.53 5.50 -2.40
N CYS A 11 -7.04 4.35 -1.94
CA CYS A 11 -7.86 4.19 -0.75
C CYS A 11 -6.98 4.15 0.52
N TYR A 12 -6.37 5.30 0.83
CA TYR A 12 -5.35 5.41 1.88
C TYR A 12 -5.88 5.06 3.28
N GLU A 13 -7.08 5.51 3.64
CA GLU A 13 -7.66 5.26 4.97
C GLU A 13 -7.97 3.77 5.18
N GLU A 14 -8.55 3.12 4.16
CA GLU A 14 -8.81 1.68 4.17
C GLU A 14 -7.53 0.88 4.23
N PHE A 15 -6.49 1.33 3.52
CA PHE A 15 -5.18 0.73 3.58
C PHE A 15 -4.57 0.83 4.99
N GLN A 16 -4.59 1.99 5.65
CA GLN A 16 -4.14 2.12 7.04
C GLN A 16 -4.93 1.21 8.00
N ALA A 17 -6.26 1.19 7.86
CA ALA A 17 -7.12 0.32 8.67
C ALA A 17 -6.81 -1.17 8.46
N LEU A 18 -6.41 -1.57 7.25
CA LEU A 18 -5.94 -2.93 6.97
C LEU A 18 -4.62 -3.23 7.69
N LEU A 19 -3.66 -2.30 7.67
CA LEU A 19 -2.37 -2.47 8.35
C LEU A 19 -2.55 -2.62 9.87
N ASP A 20 -3.39 -1.77 10.47
CA ASP A 20 -3.73 -1.83 11.89
C ASP A 20 -4.38 -3.17 12.25
N LYS A 21 -5.33 -3.62 11.42
CA LYS A 21 -6.03 -4.90 11.61
C LYS A 21 -5.11 -6.10 11.44
N ALA A 22 -4.14 -6.01 10.54
CA ALA A 22 -3.14 -7.06 10.34
C ALA A 22 -2.16 -7.16 11.53
N GLY A 23 -2.06 -6.11 12.37
CA GLY A 23 -1.19 -6.09 13.54
C GLY A 23 0.29 -6.17 13.16
N LEU A 24 0.68 -5.48 12.10
CA LEU A 24 2.07 -5.46 11.62
C LEU A 24 2.98 -4.73 12.61
N GLY A 25 4.16 -5.30 12.84
CA GLY A 25 5.25 -4.57 13.49
C GLY A 25 5.96 -3.63 12.52
N ASP A 26 6.74 -2.69 13.06
CA ASP A 26 7.44 -1.63 12.31
C ASP A 26 8.37 -2.15 11.19
N HIS A 27 8.78 -3.41 11.26
CA HIS A 27 9.71 -4.04 10.31
C HIS A 27 9.08 -5.18 9.51
N ASP A 28 7.78 -5.44 9.68
CA ASP A 28 7.10 -6.47 8.91
C ASP A 28 6.96 -6.03 7.44
N PRO A 29 7.39 -6.84 6.46
CA PRO A 29 7.31 -6.45 5.06
C PRO A 29 5.87 -6.35 4.56
N ILE A 30 5.62 -5.32 3.74
CA ILE A 30 4.37 -5.10 3.03
C ILE A 30 4.67 -5.17 1.54
N ILE A 31 3.97 -6.03 0.81
CA ILE A 31 4.09 -6.11 -0.66
C ILE A 31 2.71 -5.87 -1.28
N ALA A 32 2.57 -4.76 -1.99
CA ALA A 32 1.42 -4.51 -2.85
C ALA A 32 1.60 -5.20 -4.21
N LEU A 33 0.53 -5.84 -4.71
CA LEU A 33 0.55 -6.60 -5.97
C LEU A 33 0.40 -5.71 -7.22
N GLY A 34 0.26 -4.39 -7.04
CA GLY A 34 0.05 -3.40 -8.10
C GLY A 34 -1.13 -2.49 -7.78
N ASP A 35 -1.45 -1.57 -8.69
CA ASP A 35 -2.66 -0.76 -8.66
C ASP A 35 -2.83 -0.02 -7.32
N ILE A 36 -1.76 0.65 -6.87
CA ILE A 36 -1.75 1.41 -5.63
C ILE A 36 -2.28 2.84 -5.82
N VAL A 37 -2.33 3.31 -7.06
CA VAL A 37 -2.88 4.62 -7.45
C VAL A 37 -4.16 4.48 -8.29
N ASP A 38 -4.69 5.65 -8.69
CA ASP A 38 -5.89 5.82 -9.52
C ASP A 38 -7.20 5.48 -8.77
N ARG A 39 -8.34 5.99 -9.27
CA ARG A 39 -9.73 5.82 -8.78
C ARG A 39 -10.07 6.38 -7.39
N GLY A 40 -9.25 6.13 -6.37
CA GLY A 40 -9.49 6.60 -5.02
C GLY A 40 -8.96 8.02 -4.74
N PRO A 41 -9.43 8.64 -3.65
CA PRO A 41 -9.24 10.06 -3.40
C PRO A 41 -7.82 10.45 -2.96
N ALA A 42 -6.99 9.48 -2.58
CA ALA A 42 -5.74 9.72 -1.85
C ALA A 42 -4.52 9.00 -2.46
N SER A 43 -4.45 8.91 -3.79
CA SER A 43 -3.29 8.35 -4.50
C SER A 43 -1.94 8.97 -4.06
N PRO A 44 -1.80 10.30 -3.85
CA PRO A 44 -0.54 10.89 -3.37
C PRO A 44 -0.11 10.38 -1.99
N GLN A 45 -1.07 10.13 -1.08
CA GLN A 45 -0.79 9.63 0.26
C GLN A 45 -0.33 8.17 0.22
N VAL A 46 -0.97 7.34 -0.61
CA VAL A 46 -0.52 5.95 -0.82
C VAL A 46 0.91 5.95 -1.38
N MET A 47 1.20 6.74 -2.41
CA MET A 47 2.57 6.82 -2.94
C MET A 47 3.59 7.30 -1.91
N THR A 48 3.23 8.33 -1.13
CA THR A 48 4.10 8.87 -0.07
C THR A 48 4.40 7.80 0.97
N PHE A 49 3.41 6.97 1.34
CA PHE A 49 3.60 5.86 2.25
C PHE A 49 4.67 4.87 1.73
N PHE A 50 4.55 4.40 0.49
CA PHE A 50 5.51 3.47 -0.10
C PHE A 50 6.90 4.09 -0.30
N GLN A 51 7.00 5.41 -0.45
CA GLN A 51 8.29 6.12 -0.52
C GLN A 51 8.96 6.26 0.86
N GLN A 52 8.19 6.41 1.93
CA GLN A 52 8.70 6.68 3.28
C GLN A 52 8.98 5.41 4.10
N HIS A 53 8.43 4.27 3.69
CA HIS A 53 8.54 2.99 4.43
C HIS A 53 9.36 1.99 3.62
N PRO A 54 10.66 1.79 3.91
CA PRO A 54 11.52 0.89 3.14
C PRO A 54 11.07 -0.59 3.14
N GLN A 55 10.30 -1.00 4.15
CA GLN A 55 9.70 -2.32 4.26
C GLN A 55 8.45 -2.49 3.38
N ALA A 56 7.93 -1.42 2.78
CA ALA A 56 6.79 -1.44 1.88
C ALA A 56 7.26 -1.36 0.43
N GLN A 57 6.90 -2.36 -0.38
CA GLN A 57 7.22 -2.42 -1.80
C GLN A 57 5.95 -2.66 -2.61
N SER A 58 5.91 -2.13 -3.83
CA SER A 58 4.81 -2.40 -4.77
C SER A 58 5.37 -2.98 -6.05
N LEU A 59 4.70 -4.01 -6.57
CA LEU A 59 4.82 -4.38 -7.98
C LEU A 59 4.18 -3.30 -8.85
N MET A 60 4.53 -3.29 -10.14
CA MET A 60 3.90 -2.40 -11.12
C MET A 60 2.61 -3.03 -11.62
N GLY A 61 1.47 -2.40 -11.31
CA GLY A 61 0.16 -2.77 -11.84
C GLY A 61 -0.11 -2.11 -13.19
N ASN A 62 -1.32 -2.29 -13.71
CA ASN A 62 -1.73 -1.72 -14.98
C ASN A 62 -2.10 -0.23 -14.89
N HIS A 63 -2.32 0.28 -13.68
CA HIS A 63 -2.65 1.69 -13.45
C HIS A 63 -1.42 2.60 -13.21
N GLU A 64 -0.20 2.05 -13.05
CA GLU A 64 1.05 2.82 -12.82
C GLU A 64 1.79 3.27 -14.10
N ARG A 65 1.08 3.62 -15.17
CA ARG A 65 1.66 4.05 -16.46
C ARG A 65 1.87 5.55 -16.61
#